data_AF-A0A315XJ22-F1
#
_entry.id   AF-A0A315XJ22-F1
#
_cell.length_a   1.000
_cell.length_b   1.000
_cell.length_c   1.000
_cell.angle_alpha   90.00
_cell.angle_beta   90.00
_cell.angle_gamma   90.00
#
_symmetry.space_group_name_H-M   'P 1'
#
loop_
_entity.id
_entity.type
_entity.pdbx_description
1 polymer ?
#
loop_
_entity_poly.entity_id
_entity_poly.type
_entity_poly.pdbx_seq_one_letter_code
_entity_poly.pdbx_strand_id
1 'polypeptide(L)' 'MKMPAIEDAFEISGIEVLHPGGYELSKRIGEIADIKGKKVLDVACGRGAFACYYARTFNTNVIGVDINPKMGELPPVG' A
#
# COMPACT_ATOMS: atom_id res chain seq x y z
N MET A 1 -14.54 -25.96 -4.49
CA MET A 1 -14.62 -24.62 -3.87
C MET A 1 -13.19 -24.23 -3.50
N LYS A 2 -12.63 -23.15 -4.07
CA LYS A 2 -11.26 -22.73 -3.76
C LYS A 2 -11.32 -22.02 -2.40
N MET A 3 -10.50 -22.44 -1.44
CA MET A 3 -10.41 -21.78 -0.14
C MET A 3 -9.96 -20.33 -0.41
N PRO A 4 -10.68 -19.30 0.07
CA PRO A 4 -10.22 -17.93 -0.06
C PRO A 4 -8.86 -17.79 0.65
N ALA A 5 -7.94 -17.06 0.03
CA ALA A 5 -6.69 -16.72 0.66
C ALA A 5 -6.95 -15.76 1.83
N ILE A 6 -5.98 -15.62 2.74
CA ILE A 6 -6.10 -14.69 3.87
C ILE A 6 -6.36 -13.26 3.37
N GLU A 7 -5.80 -12.89 2.21
CA GLU A 7 -6.04 -11.57 1.59
C GLU A 7 -7.52 -11.36 1.22
N ASP A 8 -8.19 -12.39 0.69
CA ASP A 8 -9.60 -12.33 0.32
C ASP A 8 -10.51 -12.12 1.55
N ALA A 9 -10.15 -12.72 2.69
CA ALA A 9 -10.88 -12.55 3.94
C ALA A 9 -10.73 -11.12 4.51
N PHE A 10 -9.53 -10.55 4.42
CA PHE A 10 -9.29 -9.15 4.79
C PHE A 10 -10.03 -8.19 3.87
N GLU A 11 -10.08 -8.49 2.58
CA GLU A 11 -10.82 -7.72 1.58
C GLU A 11 -12.33 -7.65 1.90
N ILE A 12 -12.93 -8.79 2.26
CA ILE A 12 -14.34 -8.88 2.67
C ILE A 12 -14.59 -8.11 3.98
N SER A 13 -13.61 -8.10 4.89
CA SER A 13 -13.72 -7.39 6.17
C SER A 13 -13.54 -5.88 6.07
N GLY A 14 -13.07 -5.36 4.93
CA GLY A 14 -12.71 -3.95 4.75
C GLY A 14 -11.45 -3.54 5.54
N ILE A 15 -10.68 -4.50 6.05
CA ILE A 15 -9.44 -4.27 6.78
C ILE A 15 -8.29 -4.25 5.77
N GLU A 16 -7.61 -3.12 5.63
CA GLU A 16 -6.35 -3.09 4.87
C GLU A 16 -5.27 -3.86 5.63
N VAL A 17 -4.63 -4.80 4.93
CA VAL A 17 -3.42 -5.45 5.45
C VAL A 17 -2.30 -4.43 5.40
N LEU A 18 -1.97 -3.90 6.58
CA LEU A 18 -0.84 -2.99 6.71
C LEU A 18 0.48 -3.78 6.66
N HIS A 19 1.56 -3.14 6.20
CA HIS A 19 2.90 -3.67 6.37
C HIS A 19 3.09 -4.05 7.85
N PRO A 20 3.76 -5.17 8.17
CA PRO A 20 4.08 -5.51 9.55
C PRO A 20 4.74 -4.30 10.23
N GLY A 21 4.17 -3.83 11.34
CA GLY A 21 4.62 -2.62 12.05
C GLY A 21 3.85 -1.33 11.73
N GLY A 22 2.90 -1.35 10.79
CA GLY A 22 1.96 -0.26 10.52
C GLY A 22 2.60 1.04 10.01
N TYR A 23 1.85 2.15 10.11
CA TYR A 23 2.26 3.45 9.56
C TYR A 23 3.55 4.02 10.18
N GLU A 24 3.76 3.85 11.49
CA GLU A 24 4.96 4.39 12.16
C GLU A 24 6.25 3.72 11.67
N LEU A 25 6.25 2.39 11.49
CA LEU A 25 7.42 1.71 10.95
C LEU A 25 7.64 2.11 9.48
N SER A 26 6.57 2.16 8.69
CA SER A 26 6.65 2.60 7.29
C SER A 26 7.19 4.03 7.17
N LYS A 27 6.77 4.96 8.03
CA LYS A 27 7.33 6.31 8.11
C LYS A 27 8.84 6.27 8.34
N ARG A 28 9.28 5.51 9.34
CA ARG A 28 10.70 5.36 9.68
C ARG A 28 11.50 4.78 8.51
N ILE A 29 10.94 3.81 7.77
CA ILE A 29 11.56 3.27 6.56
C ILE A 29 11.72 4.37 5.50
N GLY A 30 10.68 5.17 5.25
CA GLY A 30 10.74 6.28 4.30
C GLY A 30 11.76 7.35 4.68
N GLU A 31 11.91 7.64 5.97
CA GLU A 31 12.94 8.55 6.51
C GLU A 31 14.36 8.00 6.30
N ILE A 32 14.60 6.74 6.66
CA ILE A 32 15.92 6.09 6.52
C ILE A 32 16.31 5.97 5.04
N ALA A 33 15.35 5.69 4.17
CA ALA A 33 15.55 5.60 2.73
C ALA A 33 15.61 6.97 2.03
N ASP A 34 15.40 8.07 2.76
CA ASP A 34 15.41 9.44 2.26
C ASP A 34 14.52 9.61 1.01
N ILE A 35 13.27 9.17 1.07
CA ILE A 35 12.44 9.10 -0.15
C ILE A 35 11.86 10.45 -0.59
N LYS A 36 12.05 11.52 0.18
CA LYS A 36 11.43 12.84 -0.03
C LYS A 36 11.77 13.41 -1.40
N GLY A 37 10.75 13.77 -2.18
CA GLY A 37 10.91 14.34 -3.52
C GLY A 37 11.47 13.38 -4.58
N LYS A 38 11.66 12.09 -4.26
CA LYS A 38 12.16 11.09 -5.20
C LYS A 38 11.00 10.42 -5.96
N LYS A 39 11.35 9.51 -6.87
CA LYS A 39 10.41 8.54 -7.45
C LYS A 39 10.53 7.23 -6.70
N VAL A 40 9.41 6.66 -6.28
CA VAL A 40 9.34 5.41 -5.51
C VAL A 40 8.49 4.40 -6.27
N LEU A 41 8.94 3.14 -6.27
CA LEU A 41 8.17 1.99 -6.73
C LEU A 41 7.75 1.19 -5.51
N ASP A 42 6.44 1.06 -5.31
CA ASP A 42 5.83 0.25 -4.26
C ASP A 42 5.40 -1.11 -4.87
N VAL A 43 6.06 -2.18 -4.46
CA VAL A 43 5.90 -3.52 -5.05
C VAL A 43 5.00 -4.37 -4.15
N ALA A 44 4.01 -5.05 -4.75
CA ALA A 44 2.92 -5.70 -4.01
C ALA A 44 2.13 -4.68 -3.19
N CYS A 45 1.77 -3.57 -3.84
CA CYS A 45 1.18 -2.41 -3.17
C CYS A 45 -0.23 -2.64 -2.62
N GLY A 46 -0.87 -3.78 -2.94
CA GLY A 46 -2.28 -4.00 -2.65
C GLY A 46 -3.12 -2.83 -3.16
N ARG A 47 -4.07 -2.36 -2.34
CA ARG A 47 -4.92 -1.19 -2.65
C ARG A 47 -4.19 0.16 -2.66
N GLY A 48 -2.88 0.19 -2.39
CA GLY A 48 -2.05 1.39 -2.48
C GLY A 48 -2.08 2.29 -1.24
N ALA A 49 -2.47 1.77 -0.07
CA ALA A 49 -2.50 2.52 1.19
C ALA A 49 -1.15 3.20 1.52
N PHE A 50 -0.05 2.44 1.45
CA PHE A 50 1.28 2.96 1.71
C PHE A 50 1.81 3.83 0.59
N ALA A 51 1.53 3.49 -0.67
CA ALA A 51 1.84 4.38 -1.78
C ALA A 51 1.21 5.78 -1.59
N CYS A 52 -0.08 5.84 -1.22
CA CYS A 52 -0.77 7.09 -0.90
C CYS A 52 -0.17 7.77 0.34
N TYR A 53 0.11 7.00 1.39
CA TYR A 53 0.74 7.51 2.61
C TYR A 53 2.10 8.14 2.33
N TYR A 54 2.96 7.48 1.55
CA TYR A 54 4.29 7.99 1.20
C TYR A 54 4.19 9.22 0.31
N ALA A 55 3.31 9.22 -0.69
CA ALA A 55 3.10 10.37 -1.56
C ALA A 55 2.72 11.62 -0.75
N ARG A 56 1.78 11.48 0.20
CA ARG A 56 1.32 12.58 1.06
C ARG A 56 2.36 13.00 2.10
N THR A 57 2.99 12.03 2.76
CA THR A 57 3.91 12.30 3.89
C THR A 57 5.25 12.86 3.42
N PHE A 58 5.77 12.38 2.30
CA PHE A 58 7.12 12.71 1.82
C PHE A 58 7.13 13.59 0.56
N ASN A 59 5.95 13.97 0.03
CA ASN A 59 5.82 14.73 -1.22
C ASN A 59 6.61 14.08 -2.36
N THR A 60 6.34 12.79 -2.55
CA THR A 60 7.10 11.87 -3.41
C THR A 60 6.18 11.31 -4.49
N ASN A 61 6.70 11.08 -5.70
CA ASN A 61 5.94 10.44 -6.76
C ASN A 61 6.07 8.92 -6.61
N VAL A 62 4.96 8.25 -6.29
CA VAL A 62 4.92 6.80 -6.02
C VAL A 62 4.15 6.08 -7.12
N ILE A 63 4.74 5.02 -7.67
CA ILE A 63 4.09 4.09 -8.59
C ILE A 63 3.88 2.79 -7.81
N GLY A 64 2.63 2.36 -7.66
CA GLY A 64 2.29 1.06 -7.09
C GLY A 64 2.14 0.00 -8.17
N VAL A 65 2.65 -1.21 -7.92
CA VAL A 65 2.42 -2.39 -8.77
C VAL A 65 1.96 -3.57 -7.94
N ASP A 66 0.96 -4.28 -8.42
CA ASP A 66 0.49 -5.52 -7.83
C ASP A 66 0.20 -6.55 -8.92
N ILE A 67 0.39 -7.83 -8.61
CA ILE A 67 0.10 -8.92 -9.54
C ILE A 67 -1.40 -9.21 -9.60
N ASN A 68 -2.14 -8.87 -8.53
CA ASN A 68 -3.58 -9.02 -8.48
C ASN A 68 -4.25 -7.86 -9.23
N PRO A 69 -4.89 -8.10 -10.38
CA PRO A 69 -5.48 -7.03 -11.18
C PRO A 69 -6.62 -6.29 -10.45
N LYS A 70 -7.24 -6.89 -9.44
CA LYS A 70 -8.27 -6.25 -8.61
C LYS A 70 -7.71 -5.14 -7.71
N MET A 71 -6.40 -5.14 -7.47
CA MET A 71 -5.74 -4.18 -6.58
C MET A 71 -5.41 -2.84 -7.28
N GLY A 72 -5.47 -2.79 -8.61
CA GLY A 72 -5.28 -1.56 -9.38
C GLY A 72 -6.45 -0.57 -9.28
N GLU A 73 -7.59 -1.00 -8.75
CA GLU A 73 -8.76 -0.14 -8.54
C GLU A 73 -8.69 0.46 -7.12
N LEU A 74 -8.45 1.77 -7.04
CA LEU A 74 -8.62 2.50 -5.79
C LEU A 74 -10.07 2.32 -5.32
N PRO A 75 -10.31 2.02 -4.03
CA PRO A 75 -11.67 1.92 -3.52
C PRO A 75 -12.40 3.25 -3.77
N PRO A 76 -13.71 3.22 -4.11
CA PRO A 76 -14.49 4.43 -4.27
C PRO A 76 -14.41 5.25 -2.97
N VAL A 77 -13.90 6.46 -3.08
CA VAL A 77 -13.97 7.47 -2.02
C VAL A 77 -15.43 7.86 -1.86
N GLY A 78 -16.03 7.41 -0.75
CA GLY A 78 -17.29 7.95 -0.22
C GLY A 78 -17.07 9.26 0.54
#